data_AF-A0A9E3WPI0-F1
#
_entry.id   AF-A0A9E3WPI0-F1
#
_cell.length_a   1.000
_cell.length_b   1.000
_cell.length_c   1.000
_cell.angle_alpha   90.00
_cell.angle_beta   90.00
_cell.angle_gamma   90.00
#
_symmetry.space_group_name_H-M   'P 1'
#
loop_
_entity.id
_entity.type
_entity.pdbx_description
1 polymer ?
#
loop_
_entity_poly.entity_id
_entity_poly.type
_entity_poly.pdbx_seq_one_letter_code
_entity_poly.pdbx_strand_id
1 'polypeptide(L)'
;SVRDRLFELIMRRFEAMEPHRAAVTAMEQGADRDPTLLAAAHQRHVRCARWVLALAGLEADGMTGQARAQGLGVIIGQARAAWRADGAGDFAKTMASLDRNLRRAEEMFGRWAGFEAKAKPEDAPPPQ
;
A
#
# COMPACT_ATOMS: atom_id res chain seq x y z
N SER A 1 8.77 -6.72 10.49
CA SER A 1 9.13 -7.33 9.19
C SER A 1 8.82 -6.36 8.05
N VAL A 2 9.20 -6.66 6.80
CA VAL A 2 8.79 -5.86 5.62
C VAL A 2 7.26 -5.78 5.52
N ARG A 3 6.57 -6.92 5.76
CA ARG A 3 5.11 -7.00 5.77
C ARG A 3 4.50 -6.03 6.79
N ASP A 4 5.03 -6.00 8.01
CA ASP A 4 4.51 -5.14 9.07
C ASP A 4 4.69 -3.66 8.72
N ARG A 5 5.82 -3.28 8.11
CA ARG A 5 6.05 -1.91 7.61
C ARG A 5 5.08 -1.53 6.49
N LEU A 6 4.86 -2.44 5.53
CA LEU A 6 3.86 -2.23 4.46
C LEU A 6 2.46 -2.06 5.07
N PHE A 7 2.11 -2.90 6.04
CA PHE A 7 0.84 -2.81 6.75
C PHE A 7 0.68 -1.46 7.43
N GLU A 8 1.66 -1.04 8.24
CA GLU A 8 1.65 0.26 8.95
C GLU A 8 1.55 1.46 8.00
N LEU A 9 2.36 1.49 6.94
CA LEU A 9 2.33 2.60 5.97
C LEU A 9 0.99 2.70 5.26
N ILE A 10 0.39 1.56 4.90
CA ILE A 10 -0.91 1.53 4.22
C ILE A 10 -2.04 1.88 5.20
N MET A 11 -1.98 1.43 6.45
CA MET A 11 -2.94 1.81 7.48
C MET A 11 -2.90 3.31 7.77
N ARG A 12 -1.72 3.91 7.92
CA ARG A 12 -1.57 5.38 8.09
C ARG A 12 -2.23 6.16 6.96
N ARG A 13 -2.16 5.64 5.72
CA ARG A 13 -2.86 6.24 4.58
C ARG A 13 -4.37 6.20 4.79
N PHE A 14 -4.93 5.07 5.21
CA PHE A 14 -6.37 4.95 5.45
C PHE A 14 -6.85 5.82 6.61
N GLU A 15 -6.09 5.87 7.70
CA GLU A 15 -6.35 6.75 8.85
C GLU A 15 -6.35 8.23 8.44
N ALA A 16 -5.39 8.67 7.62
CA ALA A 16 -5.35 10.04 7.09
C ALA A 16 -6.52 10.37 6.15
N MET A 17 -7.13 9.37 5.51
CA MET A 17 -8.28 9.55 4.63
C MET A 17 -9.61 9.59 5.38
N GLU A 18 -9.66 9.05 6.60
CA GLU A 18 -10.90 8.88 7.37
C GLU A 18 -11.63 10.19 7.69
N PRO A 19 -10.96 11.29 8.10
CA PRO A 19 -11.63 12.58 8.29
C PRO A 19 -12.33 13.11 7.02
N HIS A 20 -11.92 12.62 5.85
CA HIS A 20 -12.44 13.02 4.55
C HIS A 20 -13.26 11.92 3.87
N ARG A 21 -13.68 10.88 4.61
CA ARG A 21 -14.30 9.67 4.08
C ARG A 21 -15.45 9.93 3.10
N ALA A 22 -16.37 10.83 3.47
CA ALA A 22 -17.51 11.18 2.64
C ALA A 22 -17.09 11.76 1.28
N ALA A 23 -16.15 12.71 1.28
CA ALA A 23 -15.64 13.33 0.07
C ALA A 23 -14.94 12.32 -0.83
N VAL A 24 -14.04 11.48 -0.27
CA VAL A 24 -13.33 10.48 -1.07
C VAL A 24 -14.29 9.45 -1.65
N THR A 25 -15.30 9.01 -0.87
CA THR A 25 -16.29 8.04 -1.35
C THR A 25 -17.15 8.62 -2.47
N ALA A 26 -17.56 9.89 -2.37
CA ALA A 26 -18.32 10.57 -3.41
C ALA A 26 -17.52 10.73 -4.73
N MET A 27 -16.22 11.09 -4.62
CA MET A 27 -15.33 11.18 -5.79
C MET A 27 -15.18 9.84 -6.51
N GLU A 28 -15.07 8.74 -5.76
CA GLU A 28 -14.90 7.40 -6.32
C GLU A 28 -16.18 6.89 -7.01
N GLN A 29 -17.38 7.21 -6.50
CA GLN A 29 -18.64 6.85 -7.14
C GLN A 29 -18.82 7.44 -8.55
N GLY A 30 -18.22 8.62 -8.80
CA GLY A 30 -18.17 9.23 -10.13
C GLY A 30 -17.16 8.52 -11.05
N ALA A 31 -15.99 8.18 -10.51
CA ALA A 31 -14.93 7.51 -11.25
C ALA A 31 -15.27 6.07 -11.63
N ASP A 32 -16.01 5.33 -10.79
CA ASP A 32 -16.39 3.93 -11.01
C ASP A 32 -17.25 3.71 -12.28
N ARG A 33 -17.80 4.78 -12.88
CA ARG A 33 -18.61 4.74 -14.10
C ARG A 33 -17.85 5.12 -15.38
N ASP A 34 -16.58 5.49 -15.26
CA ASP A 34 -15.74 5.91 -16.38
C ASP A 34 -14.46 5.04 -16.46
N PRO A 35 -14.33 4.18 -17.48
CA PRO A 35 -13.17 3.31 -17.66
C PRO A 35 -11.83 4.07 -17.75
N THR A 36 -11.82 5.28 -18.30
CA THR A 36 -10.62 6.10 -18.43
C THR A 36 -10.21 6.65 -17.06
N LEU A 37 -11.17 7.11 -16.25
CA LEU A 37 -10.89 7.55 -14.88
C LEU A 37 -10.44 6.39 -13.98
N LEU A 38 -11.01 5.20 -14.17
CA LEU A 38 -10.58 3.98 -13.49
C LEU A 38 -9.12 3.64 -13.81
N ALA A 39 -8.75 3.67 -15.10
CA ALA A 39 -7.37 3.42 -15.53
C ALA A 39 -6.40 4.45 -14.96
N ALA A 40 -6.75 5.74 -15.01
CA ALA A 40 -5.93 6.82 -14.44
C ALA A 40 -5.78 6.69 -12.91
N ALA A 41 -6.86 6.34 -12.20
CA ALA A 41 -6.83 6.09 -10.77
C ALA A 41 -5.92 4.89 -10.42
N HIS A 42 -6.00 3.81 -11.21
CA HIS A 42 -5.13 2.66 -11.05
C HIS A 42 -3.64 3.04 -11.24
N GLN A 43 -3.28 3.77 -12.30
CA GLN A 43 -1.90 4.22 -12.51
C GLN A 43 -1.40 5.09 -11.35
N ARG A 44 -2.24 5.97 -10.81
CA ARG A 44 -1.92 6.74 -9.60
C ARG A 44 -1.67 5.83 -8.39
N HIS A 45 -2.47 4.79 -8.21
CA HIS A 45 -2.29 3.82 -7.13
C HIS A 45 -0.99 3.03 -7.27
N VAL A 46 -0.63 2.60 -8.48
CA VAL A 46 0.65 1.92 -8.76
C VAL A 46 1.83 2.83 -8.45
N ARG A 47 1.75 4.11 -8.82
CA ARG A 47 2.78 5.09 -8.45
C ARG A 47 2.90 5.25 -6.94
N CYS A 48 1.79 5.34 -6.20
CA CYS A 48 1.81 5.36 -4.73
C CYS A 48 2.41 4.06 -4.15
N ALA A 49 2.09 2.91 -4.73
CA ALA A 49 2.61 1.63 -4.30
C ALA A 49 4.14 1.56 -4.41
N ARG A 50 4.74 2.15 -5.46
CA ARG A 50 6.21 2.27 -5.58
C ARG A 50 6.83 3.01 -4.40
N TRP A 51 6.22 4.13 -3.98
CA TRP A 51 6.69 4.87 -2.81
C TRP A 51 6.56 4.07 -1.52
N VAL A 52 5.45 3.34 -1.34
CA VAL A 52 5.25 2.47 -0.17
C VAL A 52 6.28 1.34 -0.12
N LEU A 53 6.59 0.72 -1.27
CA LEU A 53 7.65 -0.30 -1.38
C LEU A 53 9.01 0.28 -1.00
N ALA A 54 9.38 1.44 -1.55
CA ALA A 54 10.65 2.10 -1.24
C ALA A 54 10.76 2.43 0.27
N LEU A 55 9.70 2.98 0.88
CA LEU A 55 9.67 3.29 2.31
C LEU A 55 9.73 2.03 3.19
N ALA A 56 9.22 0.88 2.72
CA ALA A 56 9.33 -0.39 3.41
C ALA A 56 10.73 -1.05 3.27
N GLY A 57 11.63 -0.46 2.46
CA GLY A 57 12.98 -0.95 2.21
C GLY A 57 13.07 -1.95 1.06
N LEU A 58 12.13 -1.90 0.11
CA LEU A 58 12.09 -2.81 -1.03
C LEU A 58 12.49 -2.13 -2.32
N GLU A 59 13.31 -2.84 -3.10
CA GLU A 59 13.63 -2.45 -4.47
C GLU A 59 12.35 -2.35 -5.30
N ALA A 60 12.06 -1.12 -5.73
CA ALA A 60 10.93 -0.75 -6.57
C ALA A 60 11.34 -0.56 -8.04
N ASP A 61 12.59 -0.83 -8.38
CA ASP A 61 13.15 -0.64 -9.72
C ASP A 61 13.22 -1.94 -10.54
N GLY A 62 13.36 -1.78 -11.85
CA GLY A 62 13.35 -2.88 -12.81
C GLY A 62 11.99 -3.60 -12.96
N MET A 63 11.98 -4.70 -13.74
CA MET A 63 10.77 -5.47 -14.02
C MET A 63 10.15 -6.08 -12.75
N THR A 64 10.99 -6.54 -11.82
CA THR A 64 10.54 -7.10 -10.54
C THR A 64 9.93 -6.02 -9.65
N GLY A 65 10.52 -4.83 -9.57
CA GLY A 65 9.97 -3.70 -8.83
C GLY A 65 8.62 -3.24 -9.40
N GLN A 66 8.49 -3.21 -10.73
CA GLN A 66 7.23 -2.89 -11.39
C GLN A 66 6.15 -3.95 -11.10
N ALA A 67 6.47 -5.23 -11.15
CA ALA A 67 5.53 -6.31 -10.81
C ALA A 67 5.08 -6.22 -9.35
N ARG A 68 5.98 -5.93 -8.40
CA ARG A 68 5.66 -5.69 -6.99
C ARG A 68 4.74 -4.49 -6.81
N ALA A 69 5.00 -3.39 -7.51
CA ALA A 69 4.19 -2.18 -7.44
C ALA A 69 2.77 -2.42 -7.96
N GLN A 70 2.63 -3.19 -9.04
CA GLN A 70 1.32 -3.61 -9.55
C GLN A 70 0.57 -4.46 -8.53
N GLY A 71 1.23 -5.49 -7.98
CA GLY A 71 0.65 -6.36 -6.96
C GLY A 71 0.21 -5.56 -5.72
N LEU A 72 1.07 -4.69 -5.20
CA LEU A 72 0.74 -3.86 -4.05
C LEU A 72 -0.39 -2.85 -4.36
N GLY A 73 -0.44 -2.32 -5.58
CA GLY A 73 -1.55 -1.48 -6.05
C GLY A 73 -2.90 -2.21 -6.01
N VAL A 74 -2.93 -3.49 -6.40
CA VAL A 74 -4.12 -4.35 -6.28
C VAL A 74 -4.50 -4.56 -4.81
N ILE A 75 -3.53 -4.87 -3.95
CA ILE A 75 -3.77 -5.07 -2.50
C ILE A 75 -4.36 -3.80 -1.86
N ILE A 76 -3.79 -2.63 -2.15
CA ILE A 76 -4.31 -1.34 -1.68
C ILE A 76 -5.73 -1.12 -2.20
N GLY A 77 -6.02 -1.45 -3.46
CA GLY A 77 -7.36 -1.37 -4.04
C GLY A 77 -8.39 -2.27 -3.32
N GLN A 78 -8.01 -3.50 -2.99
CA GLN A 78 -8.87 -4.42 -2.23
C GLN A 78 -9.10 -3.96 -0.79
N ALA A 79 -8.06 -3.46 -0.12
CA ALA A 79 -8.18 -2.87 1.20
C ALA A 79 -9.05 -1.60 1.17
N ARG A 80 -8.97 -0.79 0.10
CA ARG A 80 -9.82 0.39 -0.12
C ARG A 80 -11.29 0.01 -0.30
N ALA A 81 -11.58 -1.05 -1.04
CA ALA A 81 -12.94 -1.57 -1.16
C ALA A 81 -13.50 -2.03 0.21
N ALA A 82 -12.67 -2.72 1.01
CA ALA A 82 -13.03 -3.10 2.37
C ALA A 82 -13.25 -1.89 3.28
N TRP A 83 -12.39 -0.88 3.18
CA TRP A 83 -12.52 0.39 3.91
C TRP A 83 -13.84 1.08 3.61
N ARG A 84 -14.30 1.12 2.35
CA ARG A 84 -15.62 1.66 2.00
C ARG A 84 -16.77 0.87 2.64
N ALA A 85 -16.57 -0.42 2.90
CA ALA A 85 -17.56 -1.30 3.52
C ALA A 85 -17.47 -1.35 5.06
N ASP A 86 -16.44 -0.78 5.67
CA ASP A 86 -16.34 -0.57 7.12
C ASP A 86 -17.26 0.56 7.59
N GLY A 87 -17.64 0.52 8.87
CA GLY A 87 -18.20 1.69 9.54
C GLY A 87 -17.17 2.81 9.67
N ALA A 88 -17.61 4.04 9.91
CA ALA A 88 -16.70 5.15 10.15
C ALA A 88 -15.81 4.84 11.38
N GLY A 89 -14.49 4.90 11.20
CA GLY A 89 -13.48 4.63 12.23
C GLY A 89 -13.28 3.16 12.65
N ASP A 90 -13.97 2.18 12.07
CA ASP A 90 -13.92 0.77 12.49
C ASP A 90 -12.68 0.02 11.95
N PHE A 91 -12.34 0.23 10.67
CA PHE A 91 -11.21 -0.40 9.95
C PHE A 91 -11.09 -1.94 10.04
N ALA A 92 -12.00 -2.66 10.69
CA ALA A 92 -11.86 -4.09 10.93
C ALA A 92 -11.74 -4.90 9.63
N LYS A 93 -12.59 -4.63 8.63
CA LYS A 93 -12.51 -5.31 7.32
C LYS A 93 -11.28 -4.85 6.55
N THR A 94 -10.90 -3.57 6.67
CA THR A 94 -9.69 -3.00 6.06
C THR A 94 -8.45 -3.74 6.52
N MET A 95 -8.24 -3.83 7.84
CA MET A 95 -7.12 -4.53 8.45
C MET A 95 -7.11 -6.00 8.05
N ALA A 96 -8.25 -6.68 8.14
CA ALA A 96 -8.34 -8.09 7.78
C ALA A 96 -8.08 -8.34 6.29
N SER A 97 -8.53 -7.45 5.41
CA SER A 97 -8.23 -7.51 3.97
C SER A 97 -6.73 -7.31 3.72
N LEU A 98 -6.13 -6.32 4.38
CA LEU A 98 -4.73 -5.98 4.20
C LEU A 98 -3.80 -7.09 4.71
N ASP A 99 -4.01 -7.59 5.93
CA ASP A 99 -3.20 -8.67 6.51
C ASP A 99 -3.25 -9.94 5.65
N ARG A 100 -4.46 -10.38 5.25
CA ARG A 100 -4.62 -11.58 4.41
C ARG A 100 -3.88 -11.45 3.07
N ASN A 101 -4.03 -10.30 2.41
CA ASN A 101 -3.45 -10.11 1.08
C ASN A 101 -1.93 -9.93 1.13
N LEU A 102 -1.40 -9.22 2.13
CA LEU A 102 0.05 -9.09 2.31
C LEU A 102 0.70 -10.42 2.69
N ARG A 103 0.03 -11.24 3.51
CA ARG A 103 0.49 -12.59 3.85
C ARG A 103 0.51 -13.49 2.61
N ARG A 104 -0.55 -13.48 1.81
CA ARG A 104 -0.59 -14.22 0.54
C ARG A 104 0.51 -13.77 -0.42
N ALA A 105 0.81 -12.47 -0.49
CA ALA A 105 1.92 -11.97 -1.30
C ALA A 105 3.27 -12.49 -0.77
N GLU A 106 3.50 -12.47 0.54
CA GLU A 106 4.69 -13.05 1.17
C GLU A 106 4.85 -14.55 0.89
N GLU A 107 3.75 -15.31 0.88
CA GLU A 107 3.78 -16.75 0.54
C GLU A 107 4.14 -16.97 -0.95
N MET A 108 3.57 -16.19 -1.87
CA MET A 108 3.81 -16.34 -3.30
C MET A 108 5.20 -15.87 -3.75
N PHE A 109 5.75 -14.84 -3.12
CA PHE A 109 7.06 -14.27 -3.49
C PHE A 109 8.20 -14.77 -2.60
N GLY A 110 7.91 -15.71 -1.70
CA GLY A 110 8.84 -16.16 -0.65
C GLY A 110 9.00 -15.13 0.47
N ARG A 111 9.56 -15.56 1.62
CA ARG A 111 9.97 -14.62 2.69
C ARG A 111 10.75 -13.50 2.03
N TRP A 112 10.33 -12.25 2.25
CA TRP A 112 11.02 -11.02 1.82
C TRP A 112 12.44 -10.89 2.45
N ALA A 113 12.96 -11.96 3.06
CA ALA A 113 14.15 -12.10 3.88
C ALA A 113 15.48 -11.91 3.16
N GLY A 114 15.47 -11.55 1.87
CA GLY A 114 16.68 -11.09 1.17
C GLY A 114 16.96 -9.59 1.27
N PHE A 115 16.08 -8.81 1.94
CA PHE A 115 16.19 -7.35 2.00
C PHE A 115 16.39 -6.88 3.44
N GLU A 116 17.65 -6.84 3.89
CA GLU A 116 18.02 -5.92 4.97
C GLU A 116 17.67 -4.51 4.50
N ALA A 117 16.80 -3.84 5.23
CA ALA A 117 16.59 -2.41 5.02
C ALA A 117 17.93 -1.73 5.28
N LYS A 118 18.50 -1.13 4.24
CA LYS A 118 19.72 -0.34 4.35
C LYS A 118 19.51 0.67 5.49
N ALA A 119 20.29 0.55 6.56
CA ALA A 119 20.20 1.45 7.69
C ALA A 119 20.34 2.89 7.19
N LYS A 120 19.50 3.79 7.73
CA LYS A 120 19.54 5.21 7.41
C LYS A 120 20.97 5.71 7.73
N PRO A 121 21.64 6.46 6.85
CA PRO A 121 23.00 6.94 7.09
C PRO A 121 23.12 7.95 8.26
N GLU A 122 22.03 8.20 8.99
CA GLU A 122 21.97 9.11 10.13
C GLU A 122 22.48 8.46 11.44
N ASP A 123 22.63 7.13 11.49
CA ASP A 123 23.14 6.41 12.67
C ASP A 123 24.65 6.12 12.62
N ALA A 124 25.39 6.69 11.66
CA ALA A 124 26.84 6.53 11.59
C ALA A 124 27.54 7.46 12.62
N PRO A 125 28.37 6.94 13.54
CA PRO A 125 29.11 7.79 14.45
C PRO A 125 30.07 8.69 13.66
N PRO A 126 30.30 9.94 14.11
CA PRO A 126 31.13 10.89 13.38
C PRO A 126 32.56 10.34 13.21
N PRO A 127 33.21 10.63 12.06
CA PRO A 127 34.56 10.16 11.81
C PRO A 127 35.52 10.71 12.86
N GLN A 128 36.38 9.82 13.39
CA GLN A 128 37.43 10.15 14.36
C GLN A 128 38.56 10.96 13.71
#